data_AF-A0A5S9MLM1-F1
#
_entry.id   AF-A0A5S9MLM1-F1
#
_cell.length_a   1.000
_cell.length_b   1.000
_cell.length_c   1.000
_cell.angle_alpha   90.00
_cell.angle_beta   90.00
_cell.angle_gamma   90.00
#
_symmetry.space_group_name_H-M   'P 1'
#
loop_
_entity.id
_entity.type
_entity.pdbx_description
1 polymer ?
#
loop_
_entity_poly.entity_id
_entity_poly.type
_entity_poly.pdbx_seq_one_letter_code
_entity_poly.pdbx_strand_id
1 'polypeptide(L)'
;MKVLSGAHSHFDGTIYINGQAASIQTPKDASSYGVQTVHQEVDTALVPYLSVGENMMMHEIEKKNICQLERAASQGGSAIKKKWTSTSPQNDLSAI
;
A
#
# COMPACT_ATOMS: atom_id res chain seq x y z
N MET A 1 -4.09 0.66 -14.56
CA MET A 1 -2.82 1.35 -14.24
C MET A 1 -1.68 0.35 -14.07
N LYS A 2 -1.21 -0.30 -15.15
CA LYS A 2 -0.18 -1.37 -15.07
C LYS A 2 1.25 -0.90 -15.39
N VAL A 3 1.39 0.17 -16.18
CA VAL A 3 2.69 0.73 -16.56
C VAL A 3 3.34 1.49 -15.40
N LEU A 4 2.66 2.49 -14.81
CA LEU A 4 3.24 3.22 -13.66
C LEU A 4 3.36 2.36 -12.40
N SER A 5 2.64 1.24 -12.32
CA SER A 5 2.79 0.27 -11.22
C SER A 5 3.96 -0.69 -11.44
N GLY A 6 4.65 -0.60 -12.59
CA GLY A 6 5.74 -1.52 -12.98
C GLY A 6 5.31 -2.96 -13.21
N ALA A 7 3.99 -3.23 -13.31
CA ALA A 7 3.47 -4.55 -13.66
C ALA A 7 3.54 -4.83 -15.17
N HIS A 8 3.79 -3.79 -15.98
CA HIS A 8 3.94 -3.89 -17.42
C HIS A 8 5.09 -2.99 -17.88
N SER A 9 6.20 -3.61 -18.28
CA SER A 9 7.43 -2.94 -18.73
C SER A 9 7.37 -2.43 -20.16
N HIS A 10 6.53 -3.04 -21.01
CA HIS A 10 6.40 -2.64 -22.42
C HIS A 10 5.42 -1.48 -22.56
N PHE A 11 5.94 -0.29 -22.83
CA PHE A 11 5.13 0.87 -23.19
C PHE A 11 5.97 1.81 -24.04
N ASP A 12 5.31 2.59 -24.88
CA ASP A 12 5.95 3.66 -25.64
C ASP A 12 5.79 5.00 -24.92
N GLY A 13 6.79 5.86 -25.06
CA GLY A 13 6.82 7.20 -24.47
C GLY A 13 7.72 7.29 -23.23
N THR A 14 7.60 8.39 -22.50
CA THR A 14 8.42 8.71 -21.33
C THR A 14 7.55 9.02 -20.12
N ILE A 15 7.94 8.47 -18.97
CA ILE A 15 7.29 8.74 -17.69
C ILE A 15 8.09 9.82 -16.97
N TYR A 16 7.40 10.82 -16.43
CA TYR A 16 7.99 11.83 -15.56
C TYR A 16 7.29 11.80 -14.21
N ILE A 17 8.07 11.73 -13.13
CA ILE A 17 7.58 11.84 -11.75
C ILE A 17 8.26 13.05 -11.13
N ASN A 18 7.46 13.99 -10.63
CA ASN A 18 7.95 15.26 -10.08
C ASN A 18 8.88 16.03 -11.04
N GLY A 19 8.61 15.96 -12.35
CA GLY A 19 9.42 16.61 -13.38
C GLY A 19 10.72 15.90 -13.76
N GLN A 20 11.07 14.77 -13.12
CA GLN A 20 12.23 13.96 -13.46
C GLN A 20 11.83 12.74 -14.28
N ALA A 21 12.62 12.39 -15.28
CA ALA A 21 12.42 11.17 -16.05
C ALA A 21 12.54 9.93 -15.14
N ALA A 22 11.53 9.07 -15.17
CA ALA A 22 11.46 7.86 -14.38
C ALA A 22 11.44 6.63 -15.29
N SER A 23 12.30 5.65 -15.00
CA SER A 23 12.27 4.35 -15.66
C SER A 23 11.65 3.33 -14.71
N ILE A 24 10.46 2.86 -15.05
CA ILE A 24 9.70 1.90 -14.23
C ILE A 24 9.58 0.61 -15.02
N GLN A 25 10.31 -0.42 -14.60
CA GLN A 25 10.31 -1.74 -15.24
C GLN A 25 9.72 -2.81 -14.30
N THR A 26 9.76 -2.56 -13.00
CA THR A 26 9.25 -3.44 -11.96
C THR A 26 8.41 -2.68 -10.93
N PRO A 27 7.55 -3.35 -10.15
CA PRO A 27 6.81 -2.71 -9.06
C PRO A 27 7.73 -2.10 -7.99
N LYS A 28 8.93 -2.66 -7.83
CA LYS A 28 9.95 -2.13 -6.91
C LYS A 28 10.47 -0.78 -7.39
N ASP A 29 10.67 -0.60 -8.69
CA ASP A 29 11.09 0.68 -9.26
C ASP A 29 10.01 1.74 -9.02
N ALA A 30 8.75 1.41 -9.29
CA ALA A 30 7.61 2.30 -9.01
C ALA A 30 7.60 2.76 -7.54
N SER A 31 7.78 1.82 -6.60
CA SER A 31 7.85 2.14 -5.17
C SER A 31 9.04 3.04 -4.81
N SER A 32 10.17 2.93 -5.52
CA SER A 32 11.35 3.79 -5.28
C SER A 32 11.09 5.26 -5.64
N TYR A 33 10.18 5.49 -6.61
CA TYR A 33 9.69 6.82 -6.97
C TYR A 33 8.50 7.28 -6.11
N GLY A 34 8.12 6.52 -5.08
CA GLY A 34 6.98 6.83 -4.21
C GLY A 34 5.62 6.49 -4.81
N VAL A 35 5.58 5.70 -5.89
CA VAL A 35 4.34 5.26 -6.52
C VAL A 35 3.90 3.95 -5.89
N GLN A 36 2.74 3.96 -5.21
CA GLN A 36 2.04 2.75 -4.76
C GLN A 36 0.70 2.65 -5.47
N THR A 37 0.32 1.43 -5.85
CA THR A 37 -0.93 1.15 -6.54
C THR A 37 -1.86 0.37 -5.63
N VAL A 38 -3.11 0.81 -5.52
CA VAL A 38 -4.17 0.07 -4.80
C VAL A 38 -5.01 -0.69 -5.81
N HIS A 39 -5.15 -1.99 -5.61
CA HIS A 39 -5.98 -2.85 -6.45
C HIS A 39 -7.45 -2.71 -6.05
N GLN A 40 -8.34 -2.58 -7.04
CA GLN A 40 -9.77 -2.33 -6.81
C GLN A 40 -10.50 -3.56 -6.23
N GLU A 41 -10.14 -4.75 -6.71
CA GLU A 41 -10.66 -6.01 -6.19
C GLU A 41 -9.87 -6.41 -4.94
N VAL A 42 -10.29 -5.86 -3.80
CA VAL A 42 -9.60 -6.03 -2.51
C VAL A 42 -9.40 -7.49 -2.11
N ASP A 43 -10.34 -8.38 -2.42
CA ASP A 43 -10.24 -9.81 -2.08
C ASP A 43 -9.12 -10.53 -2.84
N THR A 44 -8.71 -10.01 -4.01
CA THR A 44 -7.59 -10.56 -4.78
C THR A 44 -6.23 -10.09 -4.28
N ALA A 45 -6.20 -9.01 -3.49
CA ALA A 45 -4.99 -8.39 -2.97
C ALA A 45 -4.68 -8.79 -1.52
N LEU A 46 -5.63 -9.41 -0.81
CA LEU A 46 -5.48 -9.83 0.57
C LEU A 46 -5.13 -11.31 0.67
N VAL A 47 -4.31 -11.67 1.66
CA VAL A 47 -4.06 -13.07 2.02
C VAL A 47 -5.15 -13.52 3.01
N PRO A 48 -5.99 -14.51 2.66
CA PRO A 48 -7.18 -14.86 3.46
C PRO A 48 -6.87 -15.37 4.87
N TYR A 49 -5.70 -15.98 5.07
CA TYR A 49 -5.30 -16.58 6.34
C TYR A 49 -4.52 -15.62 7.25
N LEU A 50 -4.29 -14.38 6.81
CA LEU A 50 -3.62 -13.35 7.60
C LEU A 50 -4.65 -12.39 8.20
N SER A 51 -4.39 -11.95 9.44
CA SER A 51 -5.15 -10.88 10.07
C SER A 51 -5.01 -9.56 9.29
N VAL A 52 -5.89 -8.60 9.59
CA VAL A 52 -5.82 -7.25 9.02
C VAL A 52 -4.45 -6.59 9.31
N GLY A 53 -3.94 -6.76 10.53
CA GLY A 53 -2.63 -6.24 10.91
C GLY A 53 -1.48 -6.86 10.11
N GLU A 54 -1.52 -8.17 9.89
CA GLU A 54 -0.49 -8.88 9.12
C GLU A 54 -0.52 -8.52 7.63
N ASN A 55 -1.71 -8.46 7.01
CA ASN A 55 -1.86 -7.98 5.64
C ASN A 55 -1.32 -6.55 5.46
N MET A 56 -1.52 -5.67 6.45
CA MET A 56 -1.03 -4.29 6.39
C MET A 56 0.48 -4.17 6.61
N MET A 57 1.07 -5.09 7.37
CA MET A 57 2.52 -5.13 7.59
C MET A 57 3.25 -5.97 6.53
N MET A 58 2.55 -6.50 5.52
CA MET A 58 3.12 -7.41 4.54
C MET A 58 4.32 -6.82 3.78
N HIS A 59 4.31 -5.50 3.53
CA HIS A 59 5.45 -4.81 2.92
C HIS A 59 6.69 -4.73 3.83
N GLU A 60 6.52 -4.79 5.15
CA GLU A 60 7.60 -4.73 6.14
C GLU A 60 8.24 -6.12 6.38
N ILE A 61 7.56 -7.20 5.98
CA ILE A 61 8.05 -8.59 6.07
C ILE A 61 9.35 -8.78 5.30
N GLU A 62 9.50 -8.09 4.17
CA GLU A 62 10.72 -8.16 3.34
C GLU A 62 11.96 -7.59 4.06
N LYS A 63 11.78 -6.75 5.08
CA LYS A 63 12.85 -5.99 5.74
C LYS A 63 13.13 -6.43 7.17
N LYS A 64 12.30 -7.30 7.77
CA LYS A 64 12.33 -7.59 9.22
C LYS A 64 12.24 -9.09 9.52
N ASN A 65 12.90 -9.50 10.60
CA ASN A 65 12.80 -10.87 11.12
C ASN A 65 11.41 -11.14 11.71
N ILE A 66 10.98 -12.41 11.67
CA ILE A 66 9.65 -12.89 12.12
C ILE A 66 9.22 -12.32 13.49
N CYS A 67 10.14 -12.28 14.46
CA CYS A 67 9.85 -11.78 15.81
C CYS A 67 9.50 -10.28 15.88
N GLN A 68 9.97 -9.48 14.92
CA GLN A 68 9.62 -8.06 14.82
C GLN A 68 8.27 -7.84 14.14
N LEU A 69 7.82 -8.79 13.31
CA LEU A 69 6.56 -8.69 12.57
C LEU A 69 5.35 -8.87 13.48
N GLU A 70 5.40 -9.84 14.39
CA GLU A 70 4.40 -10.05 15.45
C GLU A 70 4.12 -8.76 16.24
N ARG A 71 5.18 -8.10 16.70
CA ARG A 71 5.07 -6.84 17.46
C ARG A 71 4.51 -5.70 16.60
N ALA A 72 4.91 -5.64 15.34
CA ALA A 72 4.53 -4.57 14.43
C ALA A 72 3.07 -4.72 13.95
N ALA A 73 2.59 -5.95 13.72
CA ALA A 73 1.19 -6.24 13.38
C ALA A 73 0.24 -5.88 14.53
N SER A 74 0.62 -6.20 15.77
CA SER A 74 -0.14 -5.81 16.97
C SER A 74 -0.26 -4.28 17.14
N GLN A 75 0.82 -3.55 16.89
CA GLN A 75 0.83 -2.08 16.94
C GLN A 75 0.05 -1.43 15.78
N GLY A 76 0.18 -2.01 14.57
CA GLY A 76 -0.51 -1.54 13.36
C GLY A 76 -2.03 -1.50 13.56
N GLY A 77 -2.62 -2.60 14.05
CA GLY A 77 -4.06 -2.71 14.29
C GLY A 77 -4.63 -1.59 15.16
N SER A 78 -3.92 -1.20 16.22
CA SER A 78 -4.34 -0.13 17.14
C SER A 78 -4.25 1.26 16.49
N ALA A 79 -3.19 1.51 15.72
CA ALA A 79 -3.01 2.78 15.01
C ALA A 79 -4.08 3.01 13.93
N ILE A 80 -4.46 1.95 13.21
CA ILE A 80 -5.51 2.01 12.17
C ILE A 80 -6.85 2.31 12.80
N LYS A 81 -7.22 1.61 13.89
CA LYS A 81 -8.49 1.85 14.59
C LYS A 81 -8.63 3.32 14.96
N LYS A 82 -7.57 3.92 15.53
CA LYS A 82 -7.53 5.33 15.90
C LYS A 82 -7.68 6.29 14.70
N LYS A 83 -6.96 6.02 13.61
CA LYS A 83 -6.96 6.87 12.40
C LYS A 83 -8.26 6.72 11.58
N TRP A 84 -8.83 5.53 11.52
CA TRP A 84 -10.09 5.27 10.81
C TRP A 84 -11.27 5.93 11.53
N THR A 85 -11.32 5.83 12.87
CA THR A 85 -12.38 6.49 13.65
C THR A 85 -12.33 8.01 13.57
N SER A 86 -11.15 8.61 13.37
CA SER A 86 -11.02 10.08 13.26
C SER A 86 -11.31 10.63 11.85
N THR A 87 -11.41 9.78 10.83
CA THR A 87 -11.49 10.20 9.41
C THR A 87 -12.73 9.66 8.70
N SER A 88 -13.58 8.88 9.39
CA SER A 88 -14.81 8.30 8.82
C SER A 88 -15.91 9.36 8.73
N PRO A 89 -16.51 9.60 7.54
CA PRO A 89 -17.57 10.60 7.35
C PRO A 89 -18.83 10.34 8.20
N GLN A 90 -19.06 9.08 8.62
CA GLN A 90 -20.22 8.72 9.45
C GLN A 90 -20.18 9.31 10.88
N ASN A 91 -19.06 9.91 11.30
CA ASN A 91 -18.91 10.48 12.64
C ASN A 91 -19.21 11.99 12.69
N ASP A 92 -19.52 12.62 11.55
CA ASP A 92 -19.92 14.02 11.46
C ASP A 92 -21.45 14.14 11.40
N LEU A 93 -22.11 13.96 12.55
CA LEU A 93 -23.56 14.14 12.71
C LEU A 93 -23.99 15.62 12.60
N SER A 94 -23.08 16.53 12.23
CA SER A 94 -23.39 17.96 12.05
C SER A 94 -23.68 18.37 10.59
N ALA A 95 -23.61 17.42 9.65
CA ALA A 95 -23.78 17.67 8.22
C ALA A 95 -25.06 17.05 7.60
N ILE A 96 -26.15 16.96 8.38
CA ILE A 96 -27.52 16.71 7.88
C ILE A 96 -28.43 17.86 8.31
#